data_AF-A0A6I2R9N9-F1
#
_entry.id   AF-A0A6I2R9N9-F1
#
_cell.length_a   1.000
_cell.length_b   1.000
_cell.length_c   1.000
_cell.angle_alpha   90.00
_cell.angle_beta   90.00
_cell.angle_gamma   90.00
#
_symmetry.space_group_name_H-M   'P 1'
#
loop_
_entity.id
_entity.type
_entity.pdbx_description
1 polymer ?
#
loop_
_entity_poly.entity_id
_entity_poly.type
_entity_poly.pdbx_seq_one_letter_code
_entity_poly.pdbx_strand_id
1 'polypeptide(L)'
;MSTVSNRAINDYLSEVGIYHSSRAYEFLLIGIRAILDGAVDRYRAGAIYDYVANQAGVKSDQVDRAIRQAIRKTASPISNKEFLIRAADELKFTADANAFLFAGPSESSG
;
A
#
# COMPACT_ATOMS: atom_id res chain seq x y z
N MET A 1 -8.40 7.93 8.85
CA MET A 1 -8.00 7.82 7.43
C MET A 1 -6.63 8.45 7.26
N SER A 2 -5.74 7.78 6.53
CA SER A 2 -4.38 8.25 6.25
C SER A 2 -4.37 9.50 5.36
N THR A 3 -3.38 10.36 5.58
CA THR A 3 -3.07 11.54 4.74
C THR A 3 -2.40 11.16 3.43
N VAL A 4 -1.92 9.91 3.30
CA VAL A 4 -1.35 9.39 2.05
C VAL A 4 -2.43 9.39 0.97
N SER A 5 -2.15 10.06 -0.15
CA SER A 5 -3.06 10.12 -1.29
C SER A 5 -3.02 8.83 -2.12
N ASN A 6 -4.11 8.51 -2.81
CA ASN A 6 -4.12 7.37 -3.76
C ASN A 6 -3.08 7.57 -4.88
N ARG A 7 -2.81 8.82 -5.27
CA ARG A 7 -1.76 9.15 -6.23
C ARG A 7 -0.39 8.65 -5.75
N ALA A 8 -0.04 8.87 -4.48
CA ALA A 8 1.22 8.40 -3.94
C ALA A 8 1.35 6.87 -3.98
N ILE A 9 0.25 6.14 -3.71
CA ILE A 9 0.23 4.67 -3.85
C ILE A 9 0.45 4.27 -5.32
N ASN A 10 -0.22 4.94 -6.26
CA ASN A 10 -0.11 4.67 -7.69
C ASN A 10 1.31 4.91 -8.22
N ASP A 11 1.92 6.02 -7.80
CA ASP A 11 3.27 6.41 -8.18
C ASP A 11 4.27 5.37 -7.65
N TYR A 12 4.16 4.98 -6.37
CA TYR A 12 4.98 3.92 -5.76
C TYR A 12 4.90 2.59 -6.53
N LEU A 13 3.69 2.12 -6.84
CA LEU A 13 3.50 0.87 -7.58
C LEU A 13 4.12 0.93 -8.97
N SER A 14 4.02 2.09 -9.64
CA SER A 14 4.61 2.31 -10.95
C SER A 14 6.14 2.31 -10.90
N GLU A 15 6.73 2.95 -9.89
CA GLU A 15 8.19 2.99 -9.66
C GLU A 15 8.80 1.60 -9.46
N VAL A 16 8.09 0.71 -8.75
CA VAL A 16 8.54 -0.68 -8.56
C VAL A 16 8.19 -1.61 -9.72
N GLY A 17 7.58 -1.09 -10.79
CA GLY A 17 7.28 -1.82 -12.03
C GLY A 17 5.96 -2.60 -12.02
N ILE A 18 5.02 -2.24 -11.15
CA ILE A 18 3.67 -2.82 -11.08
C ILE A 18 2.67 -1.84 -11.70
N TYR A 19 2.21 -2.15 -12.91
CA TYR A 19 1.39 -1.23 -13.71
C TYR A 19 -0.13 -1.50 -13.59
N HIS A 20 -0.90 -0.44 -13.86
CA HIS A 20 -2.37 -0.36 -13.78
C HIS A 20 -3.10 -1.41 -14.64
N SER A 21 -2.45 -1.94 -15.68
CA SER A 21 -3.04 -2.97 -16.56
C SER A 21 -3.18 -4.34 -15.90
N SER A 22 -2.64 -4.53 -14.68
CA SER A 22 -2.66 -5.80 -13.97
C SER A 22 -3.70 -5.83 -12.85
N ARG A 23 -4.36 -6.98 -12.65
CA ARG A 23 -5.27 -7.17 -11.52
C ARG A 23 -4.55 -7.14 -10.16
N ALA A 24 -3.26 -7.47 -10.16
CA ALA A 24 -2.40 -7.35 -8.99
C ALA A 24 -2.23 -5.90 -8.53
N TYR A 25 -2.21 -4.94 -9.47
CA TYR A 25 -2.16 -3.52 -9.16
C TYR A 25 -3.37 -3.09 -8.32
N GLU A 26 -4.57 -3.44 -8.75
CA GLU A 26 -5.82 -3.16 -8.02
C GLU A 26 -5.77 -3.75 -6.60
N PHE A 27 -5.36 -5.02 -6.49
CA PHE A 27 -5.27 -5.71 -5.21
C PHE A 27 -4.25 -5.06 -4.26
N LEU A 28 -3.08 -4.67 -4.78
CA LEU A 28 -2.05 -3.99 -4.01
C LEU A 28 -2.52 -2.61 -3.56
N LEU A 29 -3.19 -1.86 -4.43
CA LEU A 29 -3.75 -0.55 -4.09
C LEU A 29 -4.75 -0.67 -2.93
N ILE A 30 -5.71 -1.59 -3.02
CA ILE A 30 -6.70 -1.84 -1.96
C ILE A 30 -6.00 -2.25 -0.66
N GLY A 31 -5.03 -3.19 -0.75
CA GLY A 31 -4.32 -3.71 0.43
C GLY A 31 -3.47 -2.65 1.14
N ILE A 32 -2.69 -1.88 0.38
CA ILE A 32 -1.85 -0.78 0.91
C ILE A 32 -2.75 0.27 1.55
N ARG A 33 -3.85 0.66 0.88
CA ARG A 33 -4.82 1.61 1.42
C ARG A 33 -5.42 1.12 2.74
N ALA A 34 -5.82 -0.15 2.80
CA ALA A 34 -6.39 -0.75 4.00
C ALA A 34 -5.42 -0.72 5.19
N ILE A 35 -4.13 -0.99 4.95
CA ILE A 35 -3.09 -0.91 5.98
C ILE A 35 -2.91 0.53 6.46
N LEU A 36 -2.80 1.49 5.52
CA LEU A 36 -2.63 2.90 5.83
C LEU A 36 -3.80 3.48 6.62
N ASP A 37 -5.03 3.11 6.27
CA ASP A 37 -6.24 3.57 6.95
C ASP A 37 -6.51 2.85 8.28
N GLY A 38 -5.72 1.82 8.62
CA GLY A 38 -5.94 1.00 9.81
C GLY A 38 -7.19 0.11 9.73
N ALA A 39 -7.68 -0.16 8.51
CA ALA A 39 -8.87 -1.00 8.28
C ALA A 39 -8.61 -2.50 8.48
N VAL A 40 -7.33 -2.89 8.51
CA VAL A 40 -6.89 -4.27 8.71
C VAL A 40 -5.78 -4.35 9.76
N ASP A 41 -5.73 -5.47 10.47
CA ASP A 41 -4.58 -5.80 11.31
C ASP A 41 -3.40 -6.20 10.43
N ARG A 42 -2.44 -5.29 10.28
CA ARG A 42 -1.25 -5.47 9.45
C ARG A 42 -0.34 -6.63 9.89
N TYR A 43 -0.44 -7.09 11.13
CA TYR A 43 0.35 -8.24 11.60
C TYR A 43 -0.20 -9.57 11.07
N ARG A 44 -1.49 -9.60 10.72
CA ARG A 44 -2.21 -10.76 10.20
C ARG A 44 -2.33 -10.69 8.67
N ALA A 45 -1.37 -11.30 7.97
CA ALA A 45 -1.36 -11.32 6.49
C ALA A 45 -2.68 -11.82 5.88
N GLY A 46 -3.29 -12.85 6.49
CA GLY A 46 -4.60 -13.36 6.08
C GLY A 46 -5.69 -12.29 6.10
N ALA A 47 -5.71 -11.42 7.13
CA ALA A 47 -6.70 -10.34 7.22
C ALA A 47 -6.58 -9.34 6.08
N ILE A 48 -5.37 -9.07 5.59
CA ILE A 48 -5.15 -8.19 4.44
C ILE A 48 -5.70 -8.84 3.16
N TYR A 49 -5.41 -10.12 2.93
CA TYR A 49 -5.89 -10.82 1.74
C TYR A 49 -7.40 -11.00 1.75
N ASP A 50 -8.00 -11.35 2.88
CA ASP A 50 -9.44 -11.48 3.04
C ASP A 50 -10.15 -10.15 2.81
N TYR A 51 -9.59 -9.05 3.32
CA TYR A 51 -10.11 -7.71 3.06
C TYR A 51 -10.11 -7.38 1.58
N VAL A 52 -8.97 -7.56 0.89
CA VAL A 52 -8.87 -7.30 -0.56
C VAL A 52 -9.80 -8.20 -1.35
N ALA A 53 -9.88 -9.47 -0.99
CA ALA A 53 -10.74 -10.46 -1.63
C ALA A 53 -12.23 -10.06 -1.54
N ASN A 54 -12.67 -9.62 -0.36
CA ASN A 54 -14.02 -9.12 -0.14
C ASN A 54 -14.32 -7.87 -0.97
N GLN A 55 -13.39 -6.91 -1.03
CA GLN A 55 -13.55 -5.69 -1.83
C GLN A 55 -13.61 -5.96 -3.33
N ALA A 56 -12.82 -6.91 -3.82
CA ALA A 56 -12.71 -7.22 -5.25
C ALA A 56 -13.62 -8.37 -5.72
N GLY A 57 -14.43 -8.97 -4.83
CA GLY A 57 -15.33 -10.07 -5.15
C GLY A 57 -14.62 -11.35 -5.62
N VAL A 58 -13.46 -11.66 -5.04
CA VAL A 58 -12.62 -12.83 -5.40
C VAL A 58 -12.25 -13.65 -4.17
N LYS A 59 -11.53 -14.76 -4.34
CA LYS A 59 -10.99 -15.55 -3.22
C LYS A 59 -9.62 -15.03 -2.78
N SER A 60 -9.30 -15.12 -1.49
CA SER A 60 -8.00 -14.71 -0.92
C SER A 60 -6.81 -15.39 -1.61
N ASP A 61 -6.95 -16.66 -2.02
CA ASP A 61 -5.91 -17.37 -2.78
C ASP A 61 -5.65 -16.76 -4.16
N GLN A 62 -6.67 -16.20 -4.82
CA GLN A 62 -6.52 -15.51 -6.09
C GLN A 62 -5.78 -14.18 -5.90
N VAL A 63 -6.03 -13.50 -4.79
CA VAL A 63 -5.30 -12.29 -4.38
C VAL A 63 -3.82 -12.61 -4.16
N ASP A 64 -3.50 -13.60 -3.32
CA ASP A 64 -2.11 -13.98 -3.03
C ASP A 64 -1.35 -14.36 -4.32
N ARG A 65 -1.96 -15.18 -5.18
CA ARG A 65 -1.36 -15.61 -6.45
C ARG A 65 -1.10 -14.45 -7.41
N ALA A 66 -2.08 -13.56 -7.58
CA ALA A 66 -1.94 -12.41 -8.48
C ALA A 66 -0.85 -11.45 -8.00
N ILE A 67 -0.87 -11.11 -6.70
CA ILE A 67 0.16 -10.25 -6.08
C ILE A 67 1.54 -10.89 -6.23
N ARG A 68 1.68 -12.19 -5.94
CA ARG A 68 2.95 -12.91 -6.03
C ARG A 68 3.50 -12.93 -7.44
N GLN A 69 2.64 -13.11 -8.44
CA GLN A 69 3.06 -13.11 -9.84
C GLN A 69 3.58 -11.73 -10.29
N ALA A 70 2.98 -10.65 -9.78
CA ALA A 70 3.44 -9.29 -10.06
C ALA A 70 4.78 -8.98 -9.36
N ILE A 71 4.87 -9.24 -8.06
CA ILE A 71 6.09 -8.96 -7.28
C ILE A 71 7.30 -9.76 -7.80
N ARG A 72 7.10 -10.99 -8.27
CA ARG A 72 8.18 -11.79 -8.89
C ARG A 72 8.82 -11.15 -10.13
N LYS A 73 8.16 -10.18 -10.76
CA LYS A 73 8.66 -9.48 -11.95
C LYS A 73 9.32 -8.14 -11.63
N THR A 74 9.32 -7.72 -10.37
CA THR A 74 9.99 -6.48 -9.95
C THR A 74 11.50 -6.69 -9.89
N ALA A 75 12.26 -5.60 -9.83
CA ALA A 75 13.72 -5.65 -9.77
C ALA A 75 14.26 -6.33 -8.50
N SER A 76 13.53 -6.22 -7.38
CA SER A 76 13.88 -6.84 -6.10
C SER A 76 12.66 -7.57 -5.52
N PRO A 77 12.42 -8.83 -5.93
CA PRO A 77 11.27 -9.58 -5.46
C PRO A 77 11.38 -9.92 -3.97
N ILE A 78 10.32 -9.64 -3.24
CA ILE A 78 10.18 -9.94 -1.81
C ILE A 78 8.86 -10.69 -1.57
N SER A 79 8.58 -11.08 -0.33
CA SER A 79 7.32 -11.73 -0.02
C SER A 79 6.13 -10.76 -0.16
N ASN A 80 4.94 -11.28 -0.50
CA ASN A 80 3.72 -10.46 -0.62
C ASN A 80 3.44 -9.63 0.64
N LYS A 81 3.59 -10.24 1.82
CA LYS A 81 3.41 -9.56 3.11
C LYS A 81 4.42 -8.43 3.26
N GLU A 82 5.70 -8.73 3.10
CA GLU A 82 6.76 -7.75 3.25
C GLU A 82 6.59 -6.58 2.28
N PHE A 83 6.19 -6.83 1.04
CA PHE A 83 5.89 -5.79 0.07
C PHE A 83 4.78 -4.85 0.55
N LEU A 84 3.63 -5.39 0.96
CA LEU A 84 2.48 -4.59 1.43
C LEU A 84 2.84 -3.73 2.66
N ILE A 85 3.58 -4.32 3.61
CA ILE A 85 4.01 -3.64 4.84
C ILE A 85 5.05 -2.56 4.54
N ARG A 86 6.08 -2.89 3.76
CA ARG A 86 7.14 -1.96 3.37
C ARG A 86 6.59 -0.77 2.59
N ALA A 87 5.72 -1.03 1.60
CA ALA A 87 5.07 0.02 0.82
C ALA A 87 4.26 0.98 1.71
N ALA A 88 3.46 0.44 2.64
CA ALA A 88 2.68 1.26 3.56
C ALA A 88 3.57 2.09 4.50
N ASP A 89 4.67 1.53 5.00
CA ASP A 89 5.60 2.24 5.89
C ASP A 89 6.38 3.34 5.15
N GLU A 90 6.89 3.06 3.95
CA GLU A 90 7.62 4.04 3.13
C GLU A 90 6.72 5.22 2.73
N LEU A 91 5.49 4.93 2.32
CA LEU A 91 4.49 5.94 1.98
C LEU A 91 4.10 6.80 3.19
N LYS A 92 3.88 6.17 4.35
CA LYS A 92 3.56 6.89 5.58
C LYS A 92 4.72 7.76 6.03
N PHE A 93 5.94 7.23 6.05
CA PHE A 93 7.15 7.95 6.40
C PHE A 93 7.35 9.18 5.50
N THR A 94 7.16 9.02 4.19
CA THR A 94 7.28 10.12 3.22
C THR A 94 6.22 11.19 3.45
N ALA A 95 4.97 10.78 3.71
CA ALA A 95 3.89 11.72 4.00
C ALA A 95 4.13 12.51 5.30
N ASP A 96 4.60 11.83 6.35
CA ASP A 96 4.92 12.46 7.64
C ASP A 96 6.12 13.42 7.50
N ALA A 97 7.15 13.05 6.73
CA ALA A 97 8.28 13.90 6.43
C ALA A 97 7.87 15.18 5.67
N ASN A 98 7.02 15.03 4.65
CA ASN A 98 6.49 16.19 3.91
C ASN A 98 5.64 17.08 4.82
N ALA A 99 4.78 16.50 5.66
CA ALA A 99 4.01 17.27 6.63
C ALA A 99 4.92 18.06 7.57
N PHE A 100 6.00 17.47 8.08
CA PHE A 100 6.97 18.16 8.94
C PHE A 100 7.67 19.32 8.24
N LEU A 101 8.13 19.12 6.99
CA LEU A 101 8.87 20.14 6.24
C LEU A 101 8.00 21.33 5.80
N PHE A 102 6.72 21.10 5.51
CA PHE A 102 5.84 22.11 4.93
C PHE A 102 4.77 22.66 5.88
N ALA A 103 4.61 22.09 7.09
CA ALA A 103 3.66 22.63 8.07
C ALA A 103 4.12 23.94 8.74
N GLY A 104 5.42 24.26 8.71
CA GLY A 104 5.99 25.47 9.33
C GLY A 104 5.79 25.55 10.86
N PRO A 105 6.60 26.31 11.60
CA PRO A 105 6.22 26.67 12.97
C PRO A 105 4.98 27.55 12.85
N SER A 106 3.83 27.06 13.35
CA SER A 106 2.67 27.92 13.55
C SER A 106 3.15 29.03 14.49
N GLU A 107 3.20 30.27 14.00
CA GLU A 107 3.53 31.42 14.84
C GLU A 107 2.62 31.40 16.07
N SER A 108 3.20 31.14 17.24
CA SER A 108 2.54 31.45 18.50
C SER A 108 2.62 32.96 18.67
N SER A 109 1.68 33.68 18.09
CA SER A 109 1.44 35.08 18.44
C SER A 109 0.82 35.11 19.84
N GLY A 110 1.68 35.30 20.84
CA GLY A 110 1.29 35.76 22.17
C GLY A 110 0.99 37.24 22.21
#